data_AF-A0AAN8FIH7-F1
#
_entry.id   AF-A0AAN8FIH7-F1
#
_cell.length_a   1.000
_cell.length_b   1.000
_cell.length_c   1.000
_cell.angle_alpha   90.00
_cell.angle_beta   90.00
_cell.angle_gamma   90.00
#
_symmetry.space_group_name_H-M   'P 1'
#
loop_
_entity.id
_entity.type
_entity.pdbx_description
1 polymer ?
#
loop_
_entity_poly.entity_id
_entity_poly.type
_entity_poly.pdbx_seq_one_letter_code
_entity_poly.pdbx_strand_id
1 'polypeptide(L)'
;MTPPGGSINIYTTTLPIELPSDTMITIALSAWMSEINLRTGPDVSSAQQNFVNMMYYKSTQVGCSYQKCDANGGLYFYTIACAFDQ
;
A
#
# COMPACT_ATOMS: atom_id res chain seq x y z
N MET A 1 10.18 7.85 6.58
CA MET A 1 11.55 7.72 6.06
C MET A 1 11.77 6.26 5.72
N THR A 2 12.13 5.92 4.49
CA THR A 2 12.54 4.55 4.09
C THR A 2 13.91 4.22 4.70
N PRO A 3 14.14 3.00 5.20
CA PRO A 3 15.49 2.52 5.47
C PRO A 3 16.36 2.58 4.21
N PRO A 4 17.70 2.75 4.30
CA PRO A 4 18.58 2.64 3.14
C PRO A 4 18.39 1.30 2.43
N GLY A 5 18.17 1.33 1.12
CA GLY A 5 17.83 0.15 0.32
C GLY A 5 16.34 -0.23 0.36
N GLY A 6 15.54 0.26 1.29
CA GLY A 6 14.13 -0.07 1.40
C GLY A 6 13.23 0.60 0.35
N SER A 7 12.02 0.06 0.18
CA SER A 7 10.96 0.66 -0.63
C SER A 7 9.73 0.99 0.22
N ILE A 8 8.87 1.87 -0.29
CA ILE A 8 7.61 2.23 0.34
C ILE A 8 6.48 2.12 -0.68
N ASN A 9 5.36 1.53 -0.23
CA ASN A 9 4.08 1.65 -0.89
C ASN A 9 3.15 2.55 -0.05
N ILE A 10 2.40 3.42 -0.72
CA ILE A 10 1.42 4.30 -0.08
C ILE A 10 0.05 4.04 -0.71
N TYR A 11 -0.94 3.87 0.15
CA TYR A 11 -2.34 3.70 -0.24
C TYR A 11 -3.18 4.75 0.47
N THR A 12 -3.98 5.47 -0.29
CA THR A 12 -4.89 6.50 0.22
C THR A 12 -6.28 6.25 -0.31
N THR A 13 -7.29 6.35 0.55
CA THR A 13 -8.69 6.23 0.14
C THR A 13 -9.61 7.02 1.05
N THR A 14 -10.83 7.24 0.59
CA THR A 14 -11.88 7.94 1.33
C THR A 14 -13.13 7.06 1.37
N LEU A 15 -13.70 6.82 2.55
CA LEU A 15 -14.90 6.01 2.72
C LEU A 15 -15.94 6.71 3.60
N PRO A 16 -17.25 6.42 3.40
CA PRO A 16 -18.32 6.97 4.23
C PRO A 16 -18.47 6.26 5.58
N ILE A 17 -17.66 5.23 5.84
CA ILE A 17 -17.72 4.43 7.07
C ILE A 17 -16.35 4.38 7.73
N GLU A 18 -16.36 4.31 9.06
CA GLU A 18 -15.14 4.07 9.83
C GLU A 18 -14.75 2.59 9.75
N LEU A 19 -13.50 2.31 9.35
CA LEU A 19 -12.95 0.96 9.30
C LEU A 19 -11.75 0.81 10.26
N PRO A 20 -11.59 -0.38 10.90
CA PRO A 20 -10.42 -0.68 11.71
C PRO A 20 -9.11 -0.64 10.92
N SER A 21 -7.99 -0.39 11.61
CA SER A 21 -6.65 -0.34 11.02
C SER A 21 -6.29 -1.60 10.25
N ASP A 22 -6.57 -2.77 10.82
CA ASP A 22 -6.20 -4.07 10.24
C ASP A 22 -6.94 -4.34 8.93
N THR A 23 -8.22 -3.91 8.87
CA THR A 23 -9.03 -3.96 7.65
C THR A 23 -8.45 -3.05 6.58
N MET A 24 -8.07 -1.82 6.94
CA MET A 24 -7.51 -0.85 6.00
C MET A 24 -6.14 -1.28 5.46
N ILE A 25 -5.30 -1.88 6.31
CA ILE A 25 -4.02 -2.47 5.89
C ILE A 25 -4.27 -3.64 4.92
N THR A 26 -5.24 -4.51 5.23
CA THR A 26 -5.60 -5.63 4.34
C THR A 26 -6.12 -5.15 2.99
N ILE A 27 -6.91 -4.07 2.97
CA ILE A 27 -7.38 -3.43 1.72
C ILE A 27 -6.22 -2.85 0.92
N ALA A 28 -5.26 -2.17 1.58
CA ALA A 28 -4.09 -1.63 0.89
C ALA A 28 -3.24 -2.74 0.26
N LEU A 29 -2.97 -3.81 1.01
CA LEU A 29 -2.21 -4.97 0.52
C LEU A 29 -2.93 -5.68 -0.65
N SER A 30 -4.25 -5.83 -0.58
CA SER A 30 -5.02 -6.46 -1.66
C SER A 30 -5.09 -5.60 -2.92
N ALA A 31 -5.19 -4.28 -2.76
CA ALA A 31 -5.14 -3.34 -3.88
C ALA A 31 -3.80 -3.44 -4.63
N TRP A 32 -2.67 -3.41 -3.91
CA TRP A 32 -1.34 -3.60 -4.52
C TRP A 32 -1.18 -4.99 -5.13
N MET A 33 -1.66 -6.05 -4.47
CA MET A 33 -1.64 -7.41 -5.04
C MET A 33 -2.39 -7.49 -6.38
N SER A 34 -3.47 -6.73 -6.54
CA SER A 34 -4.28 -6.72 -7.77
C SER A 34 -3.55 -6.14 -8.98
N GLU A 35 -2.45 -5.39 -8.79
CA GLU A 35 -1.63 -4.86 -9.89
C GLU A 35 -0.95 -5.98 -10.72
N ILE A 36 -0.90 -7.21 -10.21
CA ILE A 36 -0.49 -8.38 -11.00
C ILE A 36 -1.32 -8.53 -12.29
N ASN A 37 -2.58 -8.12 -12.26
CA ASN A 37 -3.48 -8.20 -13.40
C ASN A 37 -3.21 -7.13 -14.47
N LEU A 38 -2.39 -6.11 -14.15
CA LEU A 38 -1.95 -5.08 -15.09
C LEU A 38 -0.78 -5.57 -15.98
N ARG A 39 -0.40 -6.85 -15.87
CA ARG A 39 0.72 -7.43 -16.60
C ARG A 39 0.39 -7.64 -18.08
N THR A 40 0.61 -6.60 -18.89
CA THR A 40 0.61 -6.70 -20.34
C THR A 40 2.04 -6.60 -20.88
N GLY A 41 2.81 -7.70 -20.79
CA GLY A 41 4.15 -7.79 -21.40
C GLY A 41 5.33 -7.97 -20.43
N PRO A 42 6.58 -7.94 -20.93
CA PRO A 42 7.80 -8.18 -20.15
C PRO A 42 8.25 -6.99 -19.30
N ASP A 43 7.76 -5.78 -19.59
CA ASP A 43 8.12 -4.58 -18.83
C ASP A 43 7.20 -4.37 -17.65
N VAL A 44 7.80 -4.30 -16.46
CA VAL A 44 7.13 -3.82 -15.25
C VAL A 44 6.92 -2.33 -15.43
N SER A 45 5.70 -1.92 -15.75
CA SER A 45 5.34 -0.50 -15.75
C SER A 45 5.32 0.04 -14.32
N SER A 46 5.44 1.36 -14.15
CA SER A 46 5.26 2.03 -12.84
C SER A 46 3.93 1.66 -12.17
N ALA A 47 2.92 1.23 -12.96
CA ALA A 47 1.63 0.76 -12.46
C ALA A 47 1.69 -0.55 -11.67
N GLN A 48 2.84 -1.23 -11.61
CA GLN A 48 3.05 -2.47 -10.87
C GLN A 48 4.10 -2.34 -9.77
N GLN A 49 4.56 -1.12 -9.51
CA GLN A 49 5.66 -0.90 -8.58
C GLN A 49 5.30 -1.34 -7.16
N ASN A 50 4.05 -1.18 -6.74
CA ASN A 50 3.64 -1.60 -5.40
C ASN A 50 3.63 -3.12 -5.28
N PHE A 51 3.11 -3.81 -6.30
CA PHE A 51 3.19 -5.27 -6.37
C PHE A 51 4.63 -5.78 -6.35
N VAL A 52 5.52 -5.17 -7.13
CA VAL A 52 6.93 -5.58 -7.19
C VAL A 52 7.63 -5.35 -5.85
N ASN A 53 7.36 -4.24 -5.16
CA ASN A 53 7.88 -4.00 -3.82
C ASN A 53 7.42 -5.07 -2.83
N MET A 54 6.16 -5.51 -2.90
CA MET A 54 5.63 -6.58 -2.04
C MET A 54 6.23 -7.96 -2.34
N MET A 55 6.47 -8.26 -3.61
CA MET A 55 6.91 -9.58 -4.07
C MET A 55 8.44 -9.66 -4.25
N TYR A 56 9.18 -8.61 -3.85
CA TYR A 56 10.62 -8.59 -4.04
C TYR A 56 11.29 -9.65 -3.17
N TYR A 57 11.94 -10.62 -3.81
CA TYR A 57 12.44 -11.83 -3.13
C TYR A 57 13.50 -11.57 -2.03
N LYS A 58 14.16 -10.40 -2.02
CA LYS A 58 15.11 -10.04 -0.95
C LYS A 58 14.44 -9.35 0.23
N SER A 59 13.20 -8.90 0.08
CA SER A 59 12.45 -8.34 1.19
C SER A 59 12.00 -9.46 2.12
N THR A 60 12.32 -9.31 3.40
CA THR A 60 12.01 -10.28 4.46
C THR A 60 11.16 -9.68 5.57
N GLN A 61 11.07 -8.34 5.63
CA GLN A 61 10.42 -7.59 6.68
C GLN A 61 9.60 -6.45 6.08
N VAL A 62 8.42 -6.25 6.66
CA VAL A 62 7.53 -5.14 6.30
C VAL A 62 7.02 -4.47 7.57
N GLY A 63 7.01 -3.14 7.56
CA GLY A 63 6.40 -2.32 8.61
C GLY A 63 5.35 -1.39 8.00
N CYS A 64 4.11 -1.48 8.47
CA CYS A 64 3.01 -0.65 8.00
C CYS A 64 2.57 0.35 9.07
N SER A 65 2.28 1.57 8.64
CA SER A 65 1.64 2.63 9.44
C SER A 65 0.27 2.94 8.87
N TYR A 66 -0.67 3.21 9.76
CA TYR A 66 -2.03 3.60 9.45
C TYR A 66 -2.33 4.96 10.08
N GLN A 67 -2.93 5.86 9.30
CA GLN A 67 -3.43 7.13 9.78
C GLN A 67 -4.86 7.33 9.26
N LYS A 68 -5.79 7.55 10.19
CA LYS A 68 -7.10 8.14 9.90
C LYS A 68 -6.97 9.65 9.97
N CYS A 69 -7.45 10.34 8.94
CA CYS A 69 -7.61 11.79 8.95
C CYS A 69 -9.12 12.08 8.85
N ASP A 70 -9.60 12.99 9.68
CA ASP A 70 -10.98 13.44 9.59
C ASP A 70 -11.16 14.21 8.28
N ALA A 71 -12.06 13.72 7.41
CA ALA A 71 -12.47 14.47 6.24
C ALA A 71 -13.79 15.17 6.55
N ASN A 72 -13.88 16.45 6.20
CA ASN A 72 -15.09 17.24 6.38
C ASN A 72 -16.28 16.58 5.65
N GLY A 73 -17.46 16.56 6.30
CA GLY A 73 -18.69 16.10 5.66
C GLY A 73 -19.03 14.61 5.85
N GLY A 74 -18.54 13.96 6.91
CA GLY A 74 -18.93 12.58 7.25
C GLY A 74 -18.18 11.50 6.46
N LEU A 75 -17.07 11.87 5.82
CA LEU A 75 -16.16 10.95 5.16
C LEU A 75 -14.93 10.74 6.04
N TYR A 76 -14.31 9.57 5.92
CA TYR A 76 -13.07 9.22 6.58
C TYR A 76 -11.98 9.09 5.54
N PHE A 77 -10.91 9.87 5.67
CA PHE A 77 -9.72 9.74 4.83
C PHE A 77 -8.71 8.82 5.52
N TYR A 78 -8.19 7.86 4.78
CA TYR A 78 -7.22 6.89 5.28
C TYR A 78 -5.95 6.96 4.48
N THR A 79 -4.82 6.89 5.19
CA THR A 79 -3.50 6.69 4.59
C THR A 79 -2.84 5.49 5.24
N ILE A 80 -2.35 4.60 4.40
CA ILE A 80 -1.55 3.43 4.78
C ILE A 80 -0.22 3.57 4.07
N ALA A 81 0.87 3.43 4.83
CA ALA A 81 2.22 3.42 4.28
C ALA A 81 2.92 2.16 4.78
N CYS A 82 3.38 1.31 3.87
CA CYS A 82 4.14 0.10 4.19
C CYS A 82 5.56 0.26 3.65
N ALA A 83 6.55 0.08 4.52
CA ALA A 83 7.96 0.06 4.18
C ALA A 83 8.47 -1.38 4.16
N PHE A 84 9.22 -1.73 3.14
CA PHE A 84 9.82 -3.05 2.92
C PHE A 84 11.35 -2.91 3.02
N ASP A 85 12.02 -3.84 3.69
CA ASP A 85 13.47 -3.98 3.56
C ASP A 85 13.82 -4.52 2.16
N GLN A 86 14.90 -4.06 1.53
CA GLN A 86 15.38 -4.65 0.26
C GLN A 86 16.89 -4.79 0.25
#